data_AF-V6L019-F1
#
_entry.id   AF-V6L019-F1
#
_cell.length_a   1.000
_cell.length_b   1.000
_cell.length_c   1.000
_cell.angle_alpha   90.00
_cell.angle_beta   90.00
_cell.angle_gamma   90.00
#
_symmetry.space_group_name_H-M   'P 1'
#
loop_
_entity.id
_entity.type
_entity.pdbx_description
1 polymer ?
#
loop_
_entity_poly.entity_id
_entity_poly.type
_entity_poly.pdbx_seq_one_letter_code
_entity_poly.pdbx_strand_id
1 'polypeptide(L)'
;MAAAGPSDPNGYGIADGTSGATAYVSAAAALLQAEFPDLTAGEIVNRLTETAELPGSVDGAEVPDPQYGYGVIDPLAALTEDVPKGSEYGPLRVPQGTKDAQEQKERLAESAEMQKQADRKTIIAWSVIAGVGLLLLALVVLLVVRRRRKRNRPGVPGAAYPYPYPQQQPPQYTS
;
A
#
# COMPACT_ATOMS: atom_id res chain seq x y z
N MET A 1 -40.22 -8.31 11.69
CA MET A 1 -40.78 -7.34 12.66
C MET A 1 -40.38 -7.84 14.03
N ALA A 2 -39.64 -7.06 14.82
CA ALA A 2 -39.34 -7.42 16.20
C ALA A 2 -40.52 -6.98 17.08
N ALA A 3 -41.04 -7.88 17.91
CA ALA A 3 -42.04 -7.55 18.92
C ALA A 3 -41.33 -7.41 20.26
N ALA A 4 -41.42 -6.24 20.89
CA ALA A 4 -40.90 -6.01 22.23
C ALA A 4 -41.98 -6.36 23.25
N GLY A 5 -41.67 -7.29 24.15
CA GLY A 5 -42.46 -7.60 25.33
C GLY A 5 -42.29 -6.56 26.45
N PRO A 6 -42.94 -6.75 27.60
CA PRO A 6 -42.79 -5.86 28.75
C PRO A 6 -41.32 -5.79 29.21
N SER A 7 -40.84 -4.57 29.51
CA SER A 7 -39.51 -4.32 30.06
C SER A 7 -39.55 -4.11 31.57
N ASP A 8 -38.48 -4.50 32.26
CA ASP A 8 -38.27 -4.26 33.68
C ASP A 8 -37.87 -2.79 33.95
N PRO A 9 -37.86 -2.35 35.22
CA PRO A 9 -37.46 -0.98 35.59
C PRO A 9 -36.00 -0.64 35.25
N ASN A 10 -35.16 -1.63 34.97
CA ASN A 10 -33.76 -1.47 34.59
C ASN A 10 -33.55 -1.42 33.06
N GLY A 11 -34.63 -1.53 32.28
CA GLY A 11 -34.60 -1.46 30.82
C GLY A 11 -34.34 -2.79 30.11
N TYR A 12 -34.36 -3.92 30.82
CA TYR A 12 -34.29 -5.25 30.22
C TYR A 12 -35.68 -5.71 29.80
N GLY A 13 -35.81 -6.19 28.57
CA GLY A 13 -37.07 -6.70 28.04
C GLY A 13 -36.86 -7.98 27.24
N ILE A 14 -37.92 -8.76 27.12
CA ILE A 14 -37.95 -9.88 26.18
C ILE A 14 -38.27 -9.32 24.81
N ALA A 15 -37.53 -9.73 23.80
CA ALA A 15 -37.77 -9.34 22.42
C ALA A 15 -37.67 -10.57 21.51
N ASP A 16 -38.63 -10.68 20.60
CA ASP A 16 -38.67 -11.76 19.62
C ASP A 16 -38.34 -11.22 18.24
N GLY A 17 -37.40 -11.87 17.55
CA GLY A 17 -37.04 -11.52 16.19
C GLY A 17 -35.69 -12.08 15.76
N THR A 18 -35.48 -12.13 14.45
CA THR A 18 -34.22 -12.62 13.85
C THR A 18 -33.01 -11.76 14.20
N SER A 19 -33.21 -10.50 14.60
CA SER A 19 -32.13 -9.61 15.03
C SER A 19 -31.36 -10.15 16.25
N GLY A 20 -32.06 -10.78 17.20
CA GLY A 20 -31.39 -11.44 18.34
C GLY A 20 -30.54 -12.62 17.88
N ALA A 21 -31.09 -13.47 17.02
CA ALA A 21 -30.34 -14.58 16.41
C ALA A 21 -29.12 -14.08 15.62
N THR A 22 -29.26 -13.01 14.85
CA THR A 22 -28.13 -12.37 14.13
C THR A 22 -27.03 -11.91 15.09
N ALA A 23 -27.39 -11.31 16.23
CA ALA A 23 -26.42 -10.88 17.23
C ALA A 23 -25.66 -12.06 17.85
N TYR A 24 -26.32 -13.19 18.11
CA TYR A 24 -25.66 -14.40 18.60
C TYR A 24 -24.72 -15.01 17.55
N VAL A 25 -25.16 -15.08 16.29
CA VAL A 25 -24.32 -15.61 15.19
C VAL A 25 -23.09 -14.73 14.95
N SER A 26 -23.24 -13.40 14.98
CA SER A 26 -22.09 -12.51 14.82
C SER A 26 -21.13 -12.57 16.01
N ALA A 27 -21.63 -12.73 17.23
CA ALA A 27 -20.79 -12.96 18.40
C ALA A 27 -20.00 -14.28 18.28
N ALA A 28 -20.63 -15.37 17.86
CA ALA A 28 -19.96 -16.65 17.61
C ALA A 28 -18.89 -16.52 16.52
N ALA A 29 -19.21 -15.89 15.39
CA ALA A 29 -18.24 -15.65 14.32
C ALA A 29 -17.04 -14.82 14.80
N ALA A 30 -17.26 -13.82 15.66
CA ALA A 30 -16.18 -13.02 16.23
C ALA A 30 -15.29 -13.85 17.19
N LEU A 31 -15.87 -14.76 17.97
CA LEU A 31 -15.11 -15.68 18.82
C LEU A 31 -14.23 -16.61 17.98
N LEU A 32 -14.79 -17.20 16.92
CA LEU A 32 -14.03 -18.05 15.99
C LEU A 32 -12.91 -17.26 15.30
N GLN A 33 -13.17 -16.02 14.88
CA GLN A 33 -12.15 -15.16 14.28
C GLN A 33 -10.99 -14.86 15.24
N ALA A 34 -11.28 -14.77 16.55
CA ALA A 34 -10.27 -14.51 17.57
C ALA A 34 -9.38 -15.73 17.83
N GLU A 35 -9.96 -16.95 17.83
CA GLU A 35 -9.21 -18.19 18.00
C GLU A 35 -8.47 -18.60 16.71
N PHE A 36 -9.11 -18.40 15.56
CA PHE A 36 -8.62 -18.80 14.24
C PHE A 36 -8.34 -17.58 13.34
N PRO A 37 -7.33 -16.74 13.67
CA PRO A 37 -7.07 -15.50 12.94
C PRO A 37 -6.63 -15.72 11.49
N ASP A 38 -6.12 -16.90 11.16
CA ASP A 38 -5.64 -17.25 9.81
C ASP A 38 -6.75 -17.80 8.90
N LEU A 39 -7.95 -18.06 9.42
CA LEU A 39 -9.07 -18.53 8.61
C LEU A 39 -9.75 -17.36 7.89
N THR A 40 -10.19 -17.59 6.65
CA THR A 40 -11.01 -16.63 5.94
C THR A 40 -12.43 -16.58 6.52
N ALA A 41 -13.18 -15.52 6.21
CA ALA A 41 -14.58 -15.42 6.61
C ALA A 41 -15.42 -16.59 6.07
N GLY A 42 -15.13 -17.07 4.85
CA GLY A 42 -15.84 -18.23 4.29
C GLY A 42 -15.51 -19.53 5.02
N GLU A 43 -14.25 -19.71 5.44
CA GLU A 43 -13.83 -20.87 6.24
C GLU A 43 -14.44 -20.83 7.66
N ILE A 44 -14.54 -19.65 8.29
CA ILE A 44 -15.24 -19.49 9.58
C ILE A 44 -16.72 -19.84 9.44
N VAL A 45 -17.37 -19.35 8.38
CA VAL A 45 -18.76 -19.70 8.08
C VAL A 45 -18.91 -21.20 7.82
N ASN A 46 -17.97 -21.83 7.12
CA ASN A 46 -17.94 -23.27 6.91
C ASN A 46 -17.96 -24.03 8.24
N ARG A 47 -17.10 -23.62 9.19
CA ARG A 47 -17.09 -24.21 10.55
C ARG A 47 -18.44 -24.08 11.24
N LEU A 48 -19.03 -22.88 11.22
CA LEU A 48 -20.33 -22.63 11.86
C LEU A 48 -21.47 -23.44 11.24
N THR A 49 -21.42 -23.73 9.93
CA THR A 49 -22.47 -24.50 9.25
C THR A 49 -22.29 -26.01 9.34
N GLU A 50 -21.06 -26.51 9.38
CA GLU A 50 -20.78 -27.95 9.51
C GLU A 50 -21.08 -28.46 10.93
N THR A 51 -20.93 -27.61 11.94
CA THR A 51 -21.28 -27.95 13.33
C THR A 51 -22.67 -27.45 13.73
N ALA A 52 -23.48 -26.98 12.78
CA ALA A 52 -24.85 -26.58 13.06
C ALA A 52 -25.74 -27.82 13.16
N GLU A 53 -26.68 -27.80 14.11
CA GLU A 53 -27.62 -28.90 14.32
C GLU A 53 -29.02 -28.50 13.89
N LEU A 54 -29.67 -29.34 13.08
CA LEU A 54 -31.08 -29.18 12.78
C LEU A 54 -31.92 -29.49 14.03
N PRO A 55 -32.94 -28.68 14.35
CA PRO A 55 -33.82 -28.99 15.46
C PRO A 55 -34.61 -30.27 15.18
N GLY A 56 -34.90 -31.06 16.22
CA GLY A 56 -35.57 -32.36 16.07
C GLY A 56 -36.94 -32.32 15.39
N SER A 57 -37.56 -31.14 15.26
CA SER A 57 -38.80 -30.93 14.48
C SER A 57 -38.62 -31.09 12.96
N VAL A 58 -37.39 -31.00 12.44
CA VAL A 58 -37.04 -31.14 11.02
C VAL A 58 -35.90 -32.15 10.82
N ASP A 59 -35.75 -33.10 11.75
CA ASP A 59 -34.71 -34.12 11.66
C ASP A 59 -34.85 -34.95 10.36
N GLY A 60 -33.74 -35.17 9.67
CA GLY A 60 -33.68 -35.81 8.35
C GLY A 60 -34.16 -34.96 7.16
N ALA A 61 -34.41 -33.66 7.34
CA ALA A 61 -34.66 -32.75 6.22
C ALA A 61 -33.43 -32.59 5.32
N GLU A 62 -33.65 -32.20 4.07
CA GLU A 62 -32.56 -31.87 3.15
C GLU A 62 -31.86 -30.59 3.61
N VAL A 63 -30.52 -30.62 3.67
CA VAL A 63 -29.71 -29.47 4.04
C VAL A 63 -29.22 -28.76 2.77
N PRO A 64 -29.38 -27.43 2.66
CA PRO A 64 -29.96 -26.52 3.65
C PRO A 64 -31.50 -26.55 3.67
N ASP A 65 -32.07 -26.63 4.86
CA ASP A 65 -33.52 -26.58 5.10
C ASP A 65 -34.08 -25.17 4.80
N PRO A 66 -35.29 -25.04 4.22
CA PRO A 66 -35.86 -23.73 3.89
C PRO A 66 -36.10 -22.78 5.08
N GLN A 67 -36.31 -23.33 6.29
CA GLN A 67 -36.59 -22.55 7.50
C GLN A 67 -35.36 -22.38 8.39
N TYR A 68 -34.52 -23.42 8.51
CA TYR A 68 -33.37 -23.44 9.41
C TYR A 68 -32.01 -23.36 8.71
N GLY A 69 -31.97 -23.44 7.37
CA GLY A 69 -30.72 -23.48 6.63
C GLY A 69 -29.89 -24.70 7.04
N TYR A 70 -28.69 -24.45 7.57
CA TYR A 70 -27.82 -25.50 8.09
C TYR A 70 -28.17 -25.94 9.53
N GLY A 71 -29.04 -25.20 10.22
CA GLY A 71 -29.44 -25.51 11.59
C GLY A 71 -29.14 -24.38 12.58
N VAL A 72 -29.22 -24.72 13.85
CA VAL A 72 -28.86 -23.86 14.98
C VAL A 72 -27.34 -23.96 15.20
N ILE A 73 -26.67 -22.82 15.33
CA ILE A 73 -25.23 -22.80 15.57
C ILE A 73 -24.87 -23.42 16.93
N ASP A 74 -23.80 -24.22 16.94
CA ASP A 74 -23.11 -24.64 18.16
C ASP A 74 -21.71 -23.99 18.20
N PRO A 75 -21.55 -22.86 18.91
CA PRO A 75 -20.25 -22.19 19.03
C PRO A 75 -19.17 -23.03 19.73
N LEU A 76 -19.57 -23.96 20.62
CA LEU A 76 -18.61 -24.80 21.32
C LEU A 76 -18.07 -25.86 20.36
N ALA A 77 -18.95 -26.58 19.65
CA ALA A 77 -18.54 -27.54 18.63
C ALA A 77 -17.69 -26.87 17.54
N ALA A 78 -18.12 -25.69 17.05
CA ALA A 78 -17.38 -24.93 16.03
C ALA A 78 -15.96 -24.52 16.49
N LEU A 79 -15.73 -24.39 17.80
CA LEU A 79 -14.44 -24.07 18.39
C LEU A 79 -13.58 -25.31 18.65
N THR A 80 -14.18 -26.41 19.10
CA THR A 80 -13.44 -27.59 19.59
C THR A 80 -13.25 -28.70 18.57
N GLU A 81 -14.13 -28.80 17.57
CA GLU A 81 -14.09 -29.90 16.61
C GLU A 81 -13.09 -29.66 15.48
N ASP A 82 -12.58 -30.76 14.93
CA ASP A 82 -11.72 -30.74 13.75
C ASP A 82 -12.57 -30.68 12.48
N VAL A 83 -12.95 -29.46 12.10
CA VAL A 83 -13.72 -29.20 10.89
C VAL A 83 -12.79 -28.83 9.73
N PRO A 84 -12.88 -29.50 8.56
CA PRO A 84 -12.14 -29.12 7.38
C PRO A 84 -12.40 -27.66 7.00
N LYS A 85 -11.36 -26.93 6.57
CA LYS A 85 -11.48 -25.49 6.24
C LYS A 85 -12.57 -25.20 5.20
N GLY A 86 -12.75 -26.10 4.24
CA GLY A 86 -13.70 -25.91 3.14
C GLY A 86 -13.18 -24.89 2.11
N SER A 87 -14.12 -24.23 1.44
CA SER A 87 -13.84 -23.17 0.45
C SER A 87 -13.57 -21.84 1.16
N GLU A 88 -12.63 -21.04 0.65
CA GLU A 88 -12.39 -19.66 1.14
C GLU A 88 -13.63 -18.77 1.05
N TYR A 89 -14.60 -19.11 0.19
CA TYR A 89 -15.88 -18.42 0.04
C TYR A 89 -17.01 -19.00 0.90
N GLY A 90 -16.74 -20.12 1.58
CA GLY A 90 -17.70 -20.84 2.40
C GLY A 90 -18.84 -21.51 1.61
N PRO A 91 -19.77 -22.17 2.32
CA PRO A 91 -20.92 -22.86 1.73
C PRO A 91 -22.11 -21.94 1.44
N LEU A 92 -22.02 -20.66 1.83
CA LEU A 92 -23.08 -19.68 1.61
C LEU A 92 -22.96 -19.02 0.23
N ARG A 93 -24.10 -18.66 -0.36
CA ARG A 93 -24.13 -17.93 -1.62
C ARG A 93 -23.58 -16.52 -1.43
N VAL A 94 -22.36 -16.30 -1.92
CA VAL A 94 -21.80 -14.96 -2.10
C VAL A 94 -22.38 -14.30 -3.35
N PRO A 95 -22.94 -13.07 -3.26
CA PRO A 95 -23.43 -12.33 -4.43
C PRO A 95 -22.30 -12.16 -5.46
N GLN A 96 -22.57 -12.34 -6.76
CA GLN A 96 -21.50 -12.28 -7.79
C GLN A 96 -20.70 -10.97 -7.76
N GLY A 97 -21.37 -9.84 -7.48
CA GLY A 97 -20.70 -8.54 -7.38
C GLY A 97 -19.63 -8.45 -6.28
N THR A 98 -19.64 -9.30 -5.25
CA THR A 98 -18.56 -9.31 -4.25
C THR A 98 -17.32 -10.02 -4.76
N LYS A 99 -17.46 -11.06 -5.60
CA LYS A 99 -16.33 -11.74 -6.25
C LYS A 99 -15.65 -10.80 -7.24
N ASP A 100 -16.45 -10.13 -8.07
CA ASP A 100 -15.96 -9.17 -9.06
C ASP A 100 -15.21 -8.00 -8.39
N ALA A 101 -15.72 -7.53 -7.24
CA ALA A 101 -15.08 -6.47 -6.47
C ALA A 101 -13.75 -6.90 -5.84
N GLN A 102 -13.63 -8.16 -5.38
CA GLN A 102 -12.35 -8.68 -4.87
C GLN A 102 -11.32 -8.84 -5.97
N GLU A 103 -11.69 -9.44 -7.12
CA GLU A 103 -10.79 -9.55 -8.26
C GLU A 103 -10.33 -8.18 -8.77
N GLN A 104 -11.23 -7.19 -8.82
CA GLN A 104 -10.84 -5.83 -9.18
C GLN A 104 -9.83 -5.27 -8.20
N LYS A 105 -10.05 -5.42 -6.89
CA LYS A 105 -9.15 -4.92 -5.85
C LYS A 105 -7.75 -5.54 -5.96
N GLU A 106 -7.65 -6.82 -6.28
CA GLU A 106 -6.39 -7.52 -6.50
C GLU A 106 -5.66 -7.01 -7.76
N ARG A 107 -6.36 -6.84 -8.88
CA ARG A 107 -5.80 -6.24 -10.11
C ARG A 107 -5.35 -4.79 -9.90
N LEU A 108 -6.10 -4.02 -9.11
CA LEU A 108 -5.75 -2.66 -8.70
C LEU A 108 -4.48 -2.64 -7.83
N ALA A 109 -4.34 -3.59 -6.90
CA ALA A 109 -3.14 -3.72 -6.09
C ALA A 109 -1.91 -4.14 -6.91
N GLU A 110 -2.06 -5.11 -7.81
CA GLU A 110 -1.00 -5.57 -8.71
C GLU A 110 -0.52 -4.45 -9.64
N SER A 111 -1.45 -3.73 -10.27
CA SER A 111 -1.12 -2.60 -11.15
C SER A 111 -0.44 -1.45 -10.40
N ALA A 112 -0.83 -1.17 -9.16
CA ALA A 112 -0.17 -0.16 -8.33
C ALA A 112 1.28 -0.55 -7.99
N GLU A 113 1.55 -1.83 -7.70
CA GLU A 113 2.90 -2.32 -7.43
C GLU A 113 3.78 -2.32 -8.70
N MET A 114 3.23 -2.70 -9.85
CA MET A 114 3.93 -2.59 -11.14
C MET A 114 4.27 -1.13 -11.49
N GLN A 115 3.34 -0.19 -11.25
CA GLN A 115 3.54 1.23 -11.48
C GLN A 115 4.70 1.78 -10.61
N LYS A 116 4.72 1.47 -9.31
CA LYS A 116 5.84 1.87 -8.42
C LYS A 116 7.18 1.33 -8.89
N GLN A 117 7.21 0.11 -9.42
CA GLN A 117 8.44 -0.50 -9.92
C GLN A 117 8.92 0.19 -11.20
N ALA A 118 8.00 0.57 -12.10
CA ALA A 118 8.30 1.31 -13.32
C ALA A 118 8.79 2.74 -13.02
N ASP A 119 8.12 3.44 -12.10
CA ASP A 119 8.53 4.79 -11.68
C ASP A 119 9.91 4.76 -11.02
N ARG A 120 10.20 3.77 -10.16
CA ARG A 120 11.52 3.64 -9.52
C ARG A 120 12.64 3.42 -10.54
N LYS A 121 12.43 2.57 -11.54
CA LYS A 121 13.41 2.35 -12.62
C LYS A 121 13.62 3.61 -13.47
N THR A 122 12.54 4.31 -13.80
CA THR A 122 12.58 5.56 -14.57
C THR A 122 13.32 6.65 -13.79
N ILE A 123 12.98 6.87 -12.53
CA ILE A 123 13.65 7.85 -11.66
C ILE A 123 15.16 7.56 -11.57
N ILE A 124 15.55 6.29 -11.40
CA ILE A 124 16.97 5.91 -11.37
C ILE A 124 17.66 6.23 -12.71
N ALA A 125 17.07 5.83 -13.84
CA ALA A 125 17.65 6.08 -15.17
C ALA A 125 17.85 7.58 -15.45
N TRP A 126 16.85 8.40 -15.17
CA TRP A 126 16.92 9.86 -15.35
C TRP A 126 17.90 10.52 -14.38
N SER A 127 18.03 10.02 -13.14
CA SER A 127 19.01 10.54 -12.18
C SER A 127 20.46 10.31 -12.62
N VAL A 128 20.75 9.14 -13.22
CA VAL A 128 22.08 8.83 -13.75
C VAL A 128 22.41 9.72 -14.95
N ILE A 129 21.46 9.91 -15.87
CA ILE A 129 21.64 10.77 -17.04
C ILE A 129 21.90 12.22 -16.60
N ALA A 130 21.12 12.75 -15.66
CA ALA A 130 21.30 14.08 -15.13
C ALA A 130 22.66 14.25 -14.44
N GLY A 131 23.09 13.28 -13.63
CA GLY A 131 24.39 13.29 -12.95
C GLY A 131 25.58 13.30 -13.90
N VAL A 132 25.55 12.46 -14.96
CA VAL A 132 26.62 12.41 -15.98
C VAL A 132 26.67 13.71 -16.78
N GLY A 133 25.51 14.27 -17.15
CA GLY A 133 25.43 15.57 -17.83
C GLY A 133 26.07 16.70 -17.02
N LEU A 134 25.80 16.75 -15.70
CA LEU A 134 26.35 17.74 -14.79
C LEU A 134 27.88 17.60 -14.65
N LEU A 135 28.38 16.36 -14.57
CA LEU A 135 29.83 16.07 -14.54
C LEU A 135 30.55 16.51 -15.82
N LEU A 136 29.97 16.22 -16.99
CA LEU A 136 30.55 16.63 -18.28
C LEU A 136 30.58 18.17 -18.41
N LEU A 137 29.50 18.84 -18.00
CA LEU A 137 29.42 20.30 -18.03
C LEU A 137 30.45 20.93 -17.09
N ALA A 138 30.61 20.40 -15.87
CA ALA A 138 31.65 20.82 -14.93
C ALA A 138 33.07 20.61 -15.50
N LEU A 139 33.31 19.48 -16.18
CA LEU A 139 34.60 19.18 -16.80
C LEU A 139 34.93 20.13 -17.96
N VAL A 140 33.94 20.45 -18.81
CA VAL A 140 34.10 21.45 -19.89
C VAL A 140 34.40 22.82 -19.31
N VAL A 141 33.65 23.27 -18.30
CA VAL A 141 33.91 24.55 -17.62
C VAL A 141 35.31 24.59 -17.01
N LEU A 142 35.74 23.52 -16.34
CA LEU A 142 37.09 23.38 -15.77
C LEU A 142 38.17 23.48 -16.85
N LEU A 143 38.00 22.78 -17.98
CA LEU A 143 38.93 22.84 -19.11
C LEU A 143 39.00 24.24 -19.73
N VAL A 144 37.87 24.93 -19.89
CA VAL A 144 37.81 26.30 -20.39
C VAL A 144 38.53 27.26 -19.44
N VAL A 145 38.27 27.16 -18.13
CA VAL A 145 38.93 27.99 -17.10
C VAL A 145 40.44 27.74 -17.06
N ARG A 146 40.88 26.47 -17.12
CA ARG A 146 42.31 26.13 -17.20
C ARG A 146 42.97 26.67 -18.47
N ARG A 147 42.29 26.61 -19.61
CA ARG A 147 42.80 27.14 -20.88
C ARG A 147 42.87 28.67 -20.87
N ARG A 148 41.90 29.35 -20.25
CA ARG A 148 41.93 30.80 -20.03
C ARG A 148 43.02 31.22 -19.06
N ARG A 149 43.23 30.50 -17.94
CA ARG A 149 44.34 30.75 -17.00
C ARG A 149 45.72 30.55 -17.62
N LYS A 150 45.89 29.55 -18.50
CA LYS A 150 47.17 29.35 -19.23
C LYS A 150 47.45 30.44 -20.26
N ARG A 151 46.41 31.05 -20.86
CA ARG A 151 46.56 32.22 -21.74
C ARG A 151 46.78 33.52 -20.97
N ASN A 152 46.18 33.65 -19.79
CA ASN A 152 46.35 34.78 -18.91
C ASN A 152 47.43 34.48 -17.85
N ARG A 153 48.68 34.35 -18.30
CA ARG A 153 49.81 34.64 -17.39
C ARG A 153 49.82 36.15 -17.18
N PRO A 154 49.67 36.66 -15.95
CA PRO A 154 49.94 38.07 -15.67
C PRO A 154 51.40 38.35 -15.97
N GLY A 155 51.69 39.36 -16.79
CA GLY A 155 53.01 39.95 -16.85
C GLY A 155 53.40 40.44 -15.45
N VAL A 156 54.59 40.09 -15.01
CA VAL A 156 55.17 40.49 -13.71
C VAL A 156 55.51 41.98 -13.73
N PRO A 157 55.13 42.80 -12.71
CA PRO A 157 55.57 44.20 -12.60
C PRO A 157 56.80 44.41 -11.70
N GLY A 158 57.81 45.11 -12.23
CA GLY A 158 58.63 46.14 -11.54
C GLY A 158 59.98 45.78 -10.90
N ALA A 159 61.08 46.47 -11.30
CA ALA A 159 61.87 47.40 -10.45
C ALA A 159 63.25 47.84 -11.06
N ALA A 160 63.50 49.17 -11.02
CA ALA A 160 64.71 50.06 -11.08
C ALA A 160 66.15 49.49 -11.30
N TYR A 161 67.15 50.19 -11.88
CA TYR A 161 67.80 51.48 -11.52
C TYR A 161 68.66 52.10 -12.70
N PRO A 162 69.60 53.10 -12.57
CA PRO A 162 69.36 54.47 -13.08
C PRO A 162 70.53 55.17 -13.88
N TYR A 163 70.21 56.28 -14.60
CA TYR A 163 71.06 57.42 -15.05
C TYR A 163 72.37 57.19 -15.88
N PRO A 164 73.07 58.25 -16.38
CA PRO A 164 72.67 59.21 -17.44
C PRO A 164 73.79 59.45 -18.48
N TYR A 165 73.55 60.07 -19.65
CA TYR A 165 74.48 61.07 -20.27
C TYR A 165 73.71 61.99 -21.26
N PRO A 166 73.98 63.31 -21.31
CA PRO A 166 73.38 64.24 -22.27
C PRO A 166 74.35 64.65 -23.41
N GLN A 167 73.90 65.62 -24.22
CA GLN A 167 74.61 66.44 -25.24
C GLN A 167 74.60 65.87 -26.67
N GLN A 168 74.46 66.63 -27.76
CA GLN A 168 74.11 68.03 -28.06
C GLN A 168 73.88 68.04 -29.59
N GLN A 169 72.87 68.76 -30.07
CA GLN A 169 72.72 69.05 -31.50
C GLN A 169 73.43 70.37 -31.84
N PRO A 170 73.95 70.51 -33.07
CA PRO A 170 73.95 71.80 -33.73
C PRO A 170 73.03 71.83 -34.97
N PRO A 171 72.33 72.94 -35.22
CA PRO A 171 71.35 73.10 -36.30
C PRO A 171 72.02 73.56 -37.60
N GLN A 172 71.45 73.24 -38.77
CA GLN A 172 71.72 73.99 -40.00
C GLN A 172 70.46 74.13 -40.85
N TYR A 173 70.11 75.39 -41.12
CA TYR A 173 69.14 75.87 -42.10
C TYR A 173 69.87 76.15 -43.41
N THR A 174 69.33 75.75 -44.57
CA THR A 174 69.39 76.55 -45.82
C THR A 174 68.14 76.22 -46.64
N SER A 175 67.31 77.24 -46.91
CA SER A 175 67.07 77.92 -48.20
C SER A 175 66.02 77.24 -49.08
#